data_AF-A0A7C5H110-F1
#
_entry.id   AF-A0A7C5H110-F1
#
_cell.length_a   1.000
_cell.length_b   1.000
_cell.length_c   1.000
_cell.angle_alpha   90.00
_cell.angle_beta   90.00
_cell.angle_gamma   90.00
#
_symmetry.space_group_name_H-M   'P 1'
#
loop_
_entity.id
_entity.type
_entity.pdbx_description
1 polymer ?
#
loop_
_entity_poly.entity_id
_entity_poly.type
_entity_poly.pdbx_seq_one_letter_code
_entity_poly.pdbx_strand_id
1 'polypeptide(L)'
;MLWVLVLGCLVLSAAIGVASDYPISPVPFTEVRFTGGVLYERQMTNLQVTLPFALKQLETSGRLRNFDLAADVMRRRRAGETNYQVKPPTEYPFDDSDVYKVIEGASYCLSLQYDPRLAQTLEEIIARVAAAQEPDGYLYTFRTMHPDSPGHPWIGH
;
A
#
# COMPACT_ATOMS: atom_id res chain seq x y z
N MET A 1 22.22 -14.22 52.40
CA MET A 1 21.43 -12.98 52.58
C MET A 1 21.96 -11.95 51.58
N LEU A 2 21.35 -11.85 50.41
CA LEU A 2 21.63 -10.79 49.44
C LEU A 2 20.34 -10.55 48.66
N TRP A 3 19.67 -9.43 48.94
CA TRP A 3 18.45 -9.01 48.25
C TRP A 3 18.86 -8.16 47.04
N VAL A 4 18.49 -8.58 45.84
CA VAL A 4 18.59 -7.75 44.63
C VAL A 4 17.30 -6.95 44.54
N LEU A 5 17.40 -5.63 44.72
CA LEU A 5 16.33 -4.66 44.49
C LEU A 5 16.10 -4.52 42.98
N VAL A 6 14.96 -4.99 42.49
CA VAL A 6 14.47 -4.69 41.13
C VAL A 6 13.78 -3.32 41.19
N LEU A 7 14.44 -2.29 40.65
CA LEU A 7 13.82 -0.98 40.42
C LEU A 7 12.86 -1.11 39.23
N GLY A 8 11.55 -1.05 39.48
CA GLY A 8 10.55 -0.95 38.43
C GLY A 8 10.56 0.44 37.78
N CYS A 9 10.98 0.52 36.52
CA CYS A 9 10.78 1.72 35.70
C CYS A 9 9.29 1.84 35.33
N LEU A 10 8.58 2.72 36.03
CA LEU A 10 7.29 3.24 35.59
C LEU A 10 7.53 4.18 34.39
N VAL A 11 7.30 3.65 33.18
CA VAL A 11 7.22 4.48 31.98
C VAL A 11 5.87 5.19 32.02
N LEU A 12 5.85 6.45 32.47
CA LEU A 12 4.73 7.35 32.21
C LEU A 12 4.67 7.59 30.70
N SER A 13 3.74 6.93 30.02
CA SER A 13 3.35 7.29 28.66
C SER A 13 2.60 8.62 28.75
N ALA A 14 3.31 9.73 28.58
CA ALA A 14 2.69 11.01 28.33
C ALA A 14 2.00 10.91 26.97
N ALA A 15 0.66 10.83 26.96
CA ALA A 15 -0.12 10.99 25.75
C ALA A 15 0.12 12.41 25.24
N ILE A 16 0.98 12.56 24.23
CA ILE A 16 1.14 13.80 23.49
C ILE A 16 -0.17 13.97 22.72
N GLY A 17 -1.12 14.72 23.29
CA GLY A 17 -2.29 15.16 22.58
C GLY A 17 -1.85 16.09 21.47
N VAL A 18 -1.97 15.65 20.22
CA VAL A 18 -1.76 16.49 19.04
C VAL A 18 -2.83 17.58 19.10
N ALA A 19 -2.42 18.83 19.30
CA ALA A 19 -3.34 19.96 19.20
C ALA A 19 -3.92 19.99 17.77
N SER A 20 -5.25 20.08 17.64
CA SER A 20 -5.91 20.17 16.34
C SER A 20 -5.54 21.48 15.66
N ASP A 21 -4.84 21.42 14.53
CA ASP A 21 -4.49 22.59 13.70
C ASP A 21 -5.72 23.32 13.14
N TYR A 22 -6.88 22.66 13.12
CA TYR A 22 -8.14 23.20 12.62
C TYR A 22 -9.11 23.58 13.75
N PRO A 23 -9.93 24.64 13.55
CA PRO A 23 -10.90 25.11 14.55
C PRO A 23 -12.10 24.15 14.73
N ILE A 24 -12.21 23.12 13.89
CA ILE A 24 -13.26 22.10 13.94
C ILE A 24 -12.58 20.75 13.87
N SER A 25 -13.00 19.83 14.73
CA SER A 25 -12.51 18.45 14.75
C SER A 25 -13.41 17.55 13.88
N PRO A 26 -12.84 16.80 12.92
CA PRO A 26 -13.62 15.82 12.18
C PRO A 26 -14.04 14.68 13.12
N VAL A 27 -15.26 14.17 12.93
CA VAL A 27 -15.65 12.88 13.52
C VAL A 27 -15.03 11.79 12.64
N PRO A 28 -14.16 10.92 13.17
CA PRO A 28 -13.55 9.87 12.37
C PRO A 28 -14.62 8.89 11.89
N PHE A 29 -14.48 8.38 10.67
CA PHE A 29 -15.49 7.50 10.09
C PHE A 29 -15.65 6.18 10.87
N THR A 30 -14.65 5.77 11.66
CA THR A 30 -14.70 4.61 12.56
C THR A 30 -15.67 4.79 13.73
N GLU A 31 -16.04 6.02 14.07
CA GLU A 31 -17.06 6.36 15.07
C GLU A 31 -18.46 6.48 14.46
N VAL A 32 -18.60 6.38 13.14
CA VAL A 32 -19.87 6.51 12.43
C VAL A 32 -20.27 5.17 11.83
N ARG A 33 -21.49 4.70 12.15
CA ARG A 33 -22.05 3.49 11.55
C ARG A 33 -23.31 3.85 10.77
N PHE A 34 -23.32 3.54 9.47
CA PHE A 34 -24.55 3.54 8.70
C PHE A 34 -25.34 2.27 9.05
N THR A 35 -26.61 2.45 9.44
CA THR A 35 -27.49 1.33 9.84
C THR A 35 -28.57 1.02 8.80
N GLY A 36 -28.66 1.80 7.73
CA GLY A 36 -29.60 1.62 6.64
C GLY A 36 -29.58 2.79 5.64
N GLY A 37 -30.42 2.70 4.61
CA GLY A 37 -30.58 3.72 3.57
C GLY A 37 -29.46 3.72 2.52
N VAL A 38 -29.46 4.74 1.66
CA VAL A 38 -28.64 4.80 0.45
C VAL A 38 -27.14 4.64 0.73
N LEU A 39 -26.60 5.30 1.76
CA LEU A 39 -25.16 5.24 2.06
C LEU A 39 -24.75 3.86 2.60
N TYR A 40 -25.61 3.21 3.39
CA TYR A 40 -25.40 1.83 3.81
C TYR A 40 -25.35 0.88 2.62
N GLU A 41 -26.31 1.00 1.69
CA GLU A 41 -26.34 0.17 0.47
C GLU A 41 -25.09 0.35 -0.40
N ARG A 42 -24.57 1.58 -0.52
CA ARG A 42 -23.33 1.86 -1.23
C ARG A 42 -22.10 1.29 -0.51
N GLN A 43 -22.04 1.38 0.82
CA GLN A 43 -20.97 0.79 1.62
C GLN A 43 -20.96 -0.75 1.48
N MET A 44 -22.14 -1.38 1.52
CA MET A 44 -22.27 -2.83 1.31
C MET A 44 -21.87 -3.24 -0.11
N THR A 45 -22.27 -2.47 -1.13
CA THR A 45 -21.84 -2.72 -2.52
C THR A 45 -20.32 -2.61 -2.66
N ASN A 46 -19.71 -1.62 -2.03
CA ASN A 46 -18.26 -1.46 -2.05
C ASN A 46 -17.55 -2.68 -1.43
N LEU A 47 -18.01 -3.12 -0.26
CA LEU A 47 -17.45 -4.28 0.44
C LEU A 47 -17.62 -5.58 -0.34
N GLN A 48 -18.81 -5.84 -0.88
CA GLN A 48 -19.17 -7.14 -1.45
C GLN A 48 -18.83 -7.29 -2.93
N VAL A 49 -18.73 -6.17 -3.67
CA VAL A 49 -18.58 -6.19 -5.13
C VAL A 49 -17.37 -5.40 -5.57
N THR A 50 -17.29 -4.11 -5.23
CA THR A 50 -16.26 -3.20 -5.78
C THR A 50 -14.87 -3.58 -5.30
N LEU A 51 -14.67 -3.83 -4.01
CA LEU A 51 -13.36 -4.17 -3.45
C LEU A 51 -12.85 -5.52 -4.00
N PRO A 52 -13.61 -6.63 -3.98
CA PRO A 52 -13.17 -7.88 -4.60
C PRO A 52 -12.86 -7.73 -6.09
N PHE A 53 -13.66 -6.96 -6.83
CA PHE A 53 -13.40 -6.66 -8.23
C PHE A 53 -12.08 -5.90 -8.41
N ALA A 54 -11.85 -4.85 -7.62
CA ALA A 54 -10.66 -4.03 -7.71
C ALA A 54 -9.39 -4.83 -7.39
N LEU A 55 -9.41 -5.64 -6.32
CA LEU A 55 -8.31 -6.56 -5.97
C LEU A 55 -7.99 -7.51 -7.12
N LYS A 56 -9.02 -8.10 -7.74
CA LYS A 56 -8.84 -8.97 -8.92
C LYS A 56 -8.23 -8.21 -10.09
N GLN A 57 -8.65 -6.97 -10.33
CA GLN A 57 -8.13 -6.14 -11.41
C GLN A 57 -6.65 -5.84 -11.24
N LEU A 58 -6.14 -5.70 -10.02
CA LEU A 58 -4.71 -5.47 -9.79
C LEU A 58 -3.83 -6.56 -10.41
N GLU A 59 -4.30 -7.82 -10.39
CA GLU A 59 -3.63 -8.94 -11.06
C GLU A 59 -3.95 -8.99 -12.55
N THR A 60 -5.23 -8.99 -12.91
CA THR A 60 -5.65 -9.27 -14.30
C THR A 60 -5.26 -8.16 -15.29
N SER A 61 -5.11 -6.93 -14.80
CA SER A 61 -4.62 -5.81 -15.62
C SER A 61 -3.09 -5.64 -15.57
N GLY A 62 -2.37 -6.49 -14.81
CA GLY A 62 -0.93 -6.48 -14.74
C GLY A 62 -0.32 -5.40 -13.82
N ARG A 63 -1.11 -4.71 -13.01
CA ARG A 63 -0.59 -3.67 -12.10
C ARG A 63 0.36 -4.22 -11.06
N LEU A 64 0.04 -5.36 -10.46
CA LEU A 64 0.97 -5.98 -9.52
C LEU A 64 2.18 -6.59 -10.21
N ARG A 65 2.02 -7.03 -11.47
CA ARG A 65 3.14 -7.51 -12.30
C ARG A 65 4.21 -6.44 -12.55
N ASN A 66 3.85 -5.15 -12.57
CA ASN A 66 4.84 -4.07 -12.66
C ASN A 66 5.81 -4.09 -11.48
N PHE A 67 5.31 -4.29 -10.27
CA PHE A 67 6.14 -4.38 -9.06
C PHE A 67 7.03 -5.63 -9.10
N ASP A 68 6.48 -6.78 -9.51
CA ASP A 68 7.26 -8.02 -9.63
C ASP A 68 8.42 -7.85 -10.62
N LEU A 69 8.17 -7.21 -11.78
CA LEU A 69 9.18 -6.99 -12.81
C LEU A 69 10.22 -5.94 -12.38
N ALA A 70 9.80 -4.87 -11.70
CA ALA A 70 10.74 -3.88 -11.14
C ALA A 70 11.68 -4.54 -10.12
N ALA A 71 11.14 -5.35 -9.20
CA ALA A 71 11.93 -6.13 -8.24
C ALA A 71 12.89 -7.11 -8.95
N ASP A 72 12.43 -7.76 -10.02
CA ASP A 72 13.23 -8.67 -10.84
C ASP A 72 14.42 -7.98 -11.51
N VAL A 73 14.16 -6.83 -12.17
CA VAL A 73 15.19 -6.03 -12.82
C VAL A 73 16.26 -5.59 -11.82
N MET A 74 15.84 -5.06 -10.67
CA MET A 74 16.77 -4.68 -9.60
C MET A 74 17.61 -5.87 -9.11
N ARG A 75 16.99 -7.03 -8.92
CA ARG A 75 17.68 -8.25 -8.47
C ARG A 75 18.72 -8.69 -9.49
N ARG A 76 18.37 -8.75 -10.78
CA ARG A 76 19.27 -9.19 -11.86
C ARG A 76 20.42 -8.22 -12.11
N ARG A 77 20.16 -6.91 -12.08
CA ARG A 77 21.22 -5.90 -12.17
C ARG A 77 22.21 -6.00 -11.01
N ARG A 78 21.70 -6.18 -9.78
CA ARG A 78 22.55 -6.44 -8.60
C ARG A 78 23.38 -7.73 -8.72
N ALA A 79 22.89 -8.72 -9.46
CA ALA A 79 23.62 -9.96 -9.75
C ALA A 79 24.62 -9.86 -10.92
N GLY A 80 24.78 -8.67 -11.52
CA GLY A 80 25.78 -8.41 -12.57
C GLY A 80 25.22 -8.27 -13.98
N GLU A 81 23.90 -8.40 -14.17
CA GLU A 81 23.25 -8.17 -15.47
C GLU A 81 22.98 -6.68 -15.72
N THR A 82 24.05 -5.88 -15.85
CA THR A 82 23.98 -4.40 -15.78
C THR A 82 23.04 -3.74 -16.77
N ASN A 83 22.79 -4.35 -17.94
CA ASN A 83 21.95 -3.79 -19.00
C ASN A 83 20.56 -4.42 -19.07
N TYR A 84 20.20 -5.28 -18.10
CA TYR A 84 18.91 -5.95 -18.11
C TYR A 84 17.79 -4.95 -17.77
N GLN A 85 16.78 -4.84 -18.62
CA GLN A 85 15.59 -4.03 -18.37
C GLN A 85 14.38 -4.62 -19.07
N VAL A 86 13.19 -4.26 -18.60
CA VAL A 86 11.93 -4.73 -19.16
C VAL A 86 11.05 -3.53 -19.44
N LYS A 87 10.48 -3.46 -20.65
CA LYS A 87 9.50 -2.43 -20.97
C LYS A 87 8.24 -2.69 -20.14
N PRO A 88 7.67 -1.68 -19.45
CA PRO A 88 6.45 -1.84 -18.67
C PRO A 88 5.34 -2.50 -19.50
N PRO A 89 4.68 -3.56 -18.98
CA PRO A 89 3.62 -4.26 -19.70
C PRO A 89 2.29 -3.52 -19.68
N THR A 90 2.11 -2.55 -18.78
CA THR A 90 0.91 -1.72 -18.68
C THR A 90 1.10 -0.37 -19.38
N GLU A 91 0.00 0.35 -19.62
CA GLU A 91 0.00 1.51 -20.51
C GLU A 91 0.50 2.79 -19.83
N TYR A 92 0.07 3.08 -18.59
CA TYR A 92 0.28 4.41 -18.03
C TYR A 92 1.35 4.46 -16.94
N PRO A 93 2.19 5.51 -16.91
CA PRO A 93 3.18 5.69 -15.85
C PRO A 93 2.61 5.69 -14.43
N PHE A 94 1.40 6.19 -14.24
CA PHE A 94 0.75 6.28 -12.93
C PHE A 94 0.00 5.01 -12.52
N ASP A 95 0.23 3.92 -13.24
CA ASP A 95 -0.47 2.66 -13.05
C ASP A 95 -0.25 2.04 -11.65
N ASP A 96 0.87 2.34 -11.01
CA ASP A 96 1.16 1.96 -9.63
C ASP A 96 0.11 2.52 -8.65
N SER A 97 -0.48 3.69 -8.96
CA SER A 97 -1.42 4.37 -8.06
C SER A 97 -2.73 3.62 -7.84
N ASP A 98 -3.12 2.74 -8.76
CA ASP A 98 -4.33 1.93 -8.58
C ASP A 98 -4.12 0.87 -7.49
N VAL A 99 -2.90 0.31 -7.38
CA VAL A 99 -2.55 -0.60 -6.28
C VAL A 99 -2.64 0.15 -4.95
N TYR A 100 -2.07 1.35 -4.87
CA TYR A 100 -2.07 2.15 -3.64
C TYR A 100 -3.49 2.53 -3.19
N LYS A 101 -4.34 2.96 -4.12
CA LYS A 101 -5.74 3.32 -3.82
C LYS A 101 -6.58 2.12 -3.40
N VAL A 102 -6.31 0.94 -3.96
CA VAL A 102 -7.00 -0.29 -3.54
C VAL A 102 -6.54 -0.73 -2.15
N ILE A 103 -5.25 -0.64 -1.82
CA ILE A 103 -4.75 -0.87 -0.46
C ILE A 103 -5.42 0.08 0.53
N GLU A 104 -5.52 1.38 0.19
CA GLU A 104 -6.21 2.38 1.01
C GLU A 104 -7.69 1.99 1.23
N GLY A 105 -8.43 1.74 0.16
CA GLY A 105 -9.85 1.36 0.24
C GLY A 105 -10.08 0.08 1.05
N ALA A 106 -9.22 -0.92 0.88
CA ALA A 106 -9.26 -2.15 1.65
C ALA A 106 -8.94 -1.92 3.14
N SER A 107 -8.00 -1.02 3.46
CA SER A 107 -7.66 -0.65 4.84
C SER A 107 -8.84 0.01 5.54
N TYR A 108 -9.58 0.91 4.86
CA TYR A 108 -10.82 1.45 5.40
C TYR A 108 -11.87 0.37 5.62
N CYS A 109 -12.02 -0.58 4.70
CA CYS A 109 -12.94 -1.71 4.86
C CYS A 109 -12.60 -2.56 6.10
N LEU A 110 -11.32 -2.90 6.30
CA LEU A 110 -10.83 -3.64 7.48
C LEU A 110 -11.10 -2.91 8.80
N SER A 111 -11.02 -1.57 8.80
CA SER A 111 -11.32 -0.77 10.00
C SER A 111 -12.81 -0.78 10.39
N LEU A 112 -13.71 -0.99 9.42
CA LEU A 112 -15.15 -1.07 9.64
C LEU A 112 -15.58 -2.48 10.04
N GLN A 113 -15.05 -3.47 9.33
CA GLN A 113 -15.29 -4.89 9.54
C GLN A 113 -14.02 -5.67 9.21
N TYR A 114 -13.36 -6.19 10.25
CA TYR A 114 -12.16 -6.99 10.08
C TYR A 114 -12.47 -8.31 9.37
N ASP A 115 -11.71 -8.60 8.30
CA ASP A 115 -11.67 -9.90 7.63
C ASP A 115 -10.20 -10.35 7.55
N PRO A 116 -9.80 -11.44 8.25
CA PRO A 116 -8.42 -11.90 8.25
C PRO A 116 -7.91 -12.31 6.86
N ARG A 117 -8.80 -12.74 5.95
CA ARG A 117 -8.40 -13.10 4.58
C ARG A 117 -8.04 -11.87 3.77
N LEU A 118 -8.84 -10.81 3.89
CA LEU A 118 -8.54 -9.52 3.25
C LEU A 118 -7.24 -8.93 3.81
N ALA A 119 -7.04 -8.99 5.13
CA ALA A 119 -5.81 -8.54 5.76
C ALA A 119 -4.58 -9.29 5.20
N GLN A 120 -4.66 -10.62 5.08
CA GLN A 120 -3.59 -11.42 4.48
C GLN A 120 -3.34 -11.05 3.01
N THR A 121 -4.38 -10.88 2.20
CA THR A 121 -4.24 -10.43 0.81
C THR A 121 -3.55 -9.06 0.72
N LEU A 122 -3.82 -8.16 1.66
CA LEU A 122 -3.15 -6.85 1.72
C LEU A 122 -1.66 -6.99 2.03
N GLU A 123 -1.28 -7.83 3.01
CA GLU A 123 0.13 -8.10 3.32
C GLU A 123 0.89 -8.68 2.12
N GLU A 124 0.25 -9.60 1.36
CA GLU A 124 0.84 -10.17 0.15
C GLU A 124 1.08 -9.12 -0.94
N ILE A 125 0.13 -8.19 -1.13
CA ILE A 125 0.27 -7.08 -2.06
C ILE A 125 1.38 -6.12 -1.59
N ILE A 126 1.37 -5.74 -0.31
CA ILE A 126 2.36 -4.83 0.29
C ILE A 126 3.77 -5.41 0.16
N ALA A 127 3.94 -6.72 0.34
CA ALA A 127 5.24 -7.37 0.17
C ALA A 127 5.79 -7.23 -1.26
N ARG A 128 4.93 -7.30 -2.28
CA ARG A 128 5.33 -7.08 -3.69
C ARG A 128 5.71 -5.63 -3.94
N VAL A 129 4.94 -4.69 -3.39
CA VAL A 129 5.25 -3.26 -3.45
C VAL A 129 6.61 -2.96 -2.80
N ALA A 130 6.86 -3.49 -1.61
CA ALA A 130 8.12 -3.32 -0.89
C ALA A 130 9.31 -3.93 -1.64
N ALA A 131 9.14 -5.08 -2.29
CA ALA A 131 10.20 -5.71 -3.07
C ALA A 131 10.68 -4.88 -4.28
N ALA A 132 9.82 -4.00 -4.79
CA ALA A 132 10.11 -3.11 -5.91
C ALA A 132 10.75 -1.77 -5.50
N GLN A 133 10.88 -1.49 -4.20
CA GLN A 133 11.46 -0.26 -3.70
C GLN A 133 12.99 -0.27 -3.77
N GLU A 134 13.58 0.78 -4.35
CA GLU A 134 15.02 1.00 -4.41
C GLU A 134 15.61 1.30 -3.01
N PRO A 135 16.91 1.05 -2.77
CA PRO A 135 17.51 1.21 -1.44
C PRO A 135 17.45 2.63 -0.86
N ASP A 136 17.31 3.65 -1.70
CA ASP A 136 17.15 5.06 -1.29
C ASP A 136 15.69 5.45 -1.01
N GLY A 137 14.77 4.50 -1.13
CA GLY A 137 13.33 4.68 -0.94
C GLY A 137 12.56 4.98 -2.22
N TYR A 138 13.22 5.14 -3.37
CA TYR A 138 12.56 5.41 -4.64
C TYR A 138 11.65 4.23 -5.04
N LEU A 139 10.40 4.51 -5.39
CA LEU A 139 9.41 3.50 -5.77
C LEU A 139 8.56 4.02 -6.92
N TYR A 140 8.92 3.60 -8.13
CA TYR A 140 8.20 3.91 -9.36
C TYR A 140 8.57 2.88 -10.42
N THR A 141 7.65 1.93 -10.65
CA THR A 141 7.96 0.68 -11.35
C THR A 141 8.43 0.91 -12.78
N PHE A 142 7.88 1.91 -13.46
CA PHE A 142 8.23 2.23 -14.86
C PHE A 142 9.70 2.61 -15.03
N ARG A 143 10.30 3.36 -14.08
CA ARG A 143 11.73 3.68 -14.12
C ARG A 143 12.58 2.53 -13.60
N THR A 144 12.20 1.94 -12.49
CA THR A 144 12.99 0.86 -11.85
C THR A 144 13.10 -0.37 -12.76
N MET A 145 12.05 -0.67 -13.53
CA MET A 145 12.01 -1.76 -14.51
C MET A 145 12.72 -1.41 -15.82
N HIS A 146 12.75 -0.14 -16.19
CA HIS A 146 13.36 0.35 -17.43
C HIS A 146 14.29 1.54 -17.19
N PRO A 147 15.41 1.34 -16.48
CA PRO A 147 16.22 2.45 -15.94
C PRO A 147 17.15 3.12 -16.96
N ASP A 148 17.45 2.49 -18.11
CA ASP A 148 18.43 3.05 -19.06
C ASP A 148 17.81 4.03 -20.06
N SER A 149 16.47 4.07 -20.14
CA SER A 149 15.74 5.00 -21.02
C SER A 149 14.27 5.11 -20.60
N PRO A 150 13.52 6.13 -21.05
CA PRO A 150 12.14 6.30 -20.64
C PRO A 150 11.28 5.07 -20.94
N GLY A 151 10.67 4.48 -19.90
CA GLY A 151 9.67 3.42 -20.04
C GLY A 151 8.39 3.87 -20.76
N HIS A 152 8.20 5.18 -20.96
CA HIS A 152 7.11 5.77 -21.74
C HIS A 152 7.54 7.07 -22.46
N PRO A 153 7.06 7.37 -23.69
CA PRO A 153 7.40 8.59 -24.45
C PRO A 153 7.38 9.96 -23.75
N TRP A 154 6.57 10.16 -22.70
CA TRP A 154 6.37 11.46 -22.05
C TRP A 154 6.93 11.51 -20.63
N ILE A 155 7.53 10.43 -20.15
CA ILE A 155 8.29 10.47 -18.90
C ILE A 155 9.71 10.95 -19.20
N GLY A 156 10.22 11.87 -18.39
CA GLY A 156 11.57 12.39 -18.52
C GLY A 156 12.65 11.34 -18.19
N HIS A 157 13.90 11.68 -18.51
CA HIS A 157 15.07 10.90 -18.15
C HIS A 157 15.41 11.02 -16.66
#